data_AF-A0A226DZ44-F1
#
_entry.id   AF-A0A226DZ44-F1
#
_cell.length_a   1.000
_cell.length_b   1.000
_cell.length_c   1.000
_cell.angle_alpha   90.00
_cell.angle_beta   90.00
_cell.angle_gamma   90.00
#
_symmetry.space_group_name_H-M   'P 1'
#
loop_
_entity.id
_entity.type
_entity.pdbx_description
1 polymer ?
#
loop_
_entity_poly.entity_id
_entity_poly.type
_entity_poly.pdbx_seq_one_letter_code
_entity_poly.pdbx_strand_id
1 'polypeptide(L)'
;MTEFETTILNISDTESSDEDNLPPRKKAKFKRNFLDYFKGAIYENLTIAEEILKAEGEFRFKSANQTECGMKHFYKCKVSSKCSAKLYLLLAAEAITNGFESVFGSNFVRVYCWYHVSAKIKDRLKQIECPETRRELKSDIDLLQLAEDKLDFEVAVHLFRQKWSGVDAVKNFVGYFIGEYIDQRCGWYEGTAPGFPSTNNGLESINGLIKRQGTLRKRLPLGEFVNCISKLLSGWSSERDPQLPDYKRFRLEPVITIAAMTDAYNWLKDTSRPSTRQKKINDTIIKFFVPAKGTRSLDEKDIANYIQLTEKKSWRKFETYRKTKEKLWVIEYDIINWMQSRCNCPMFKKQHICKHLIGLAANRKDFNISDACKNVPIGIKRRPGRPKQCKQALIVE
;
A
#
# COMPACT_ATOMS: atom_id res chain seq x y z
N MET A 1 27.92 7.58 14.07
CA MET A 1 27.83 6.76 12.84
C MET A 1 26.89 7.50 11.92
N THR A 2 27.41 7.97 10.79
CA THR A 2 26.71 8.80 9.82
C THR A 2 25.56 8.02 9.20
N GLU A 3 24.32 8.40 9.53
CA GLU A 3 23.11 7.95 8.82
C GLU A 3 23.22 8.45 7.38
N PHE A 4 23.45 7.54 6.44
CA PHE A 4 23.16 7.83 5.04
C PHE A 4 21.63 7.94 4.92
N GLU A 5 21.12 9.17 4.92
CA GLU A 5 19.73 9.46 4.56
C GLU A 5 19.49 9.00 3.12
N THR A 6 19.09 7.75 2.96
CA THR A 6 18.63 7.23 1.66
C THR A 6 17.31 7.90 1.38
N THR A 7 17.25 8.70 0.30
CA THR A 7 16.03 9.39 -0.09
C THR A 7 15.00 8.36 -0.59
N ILE A 8 13.74 8.46 -0.16
CA ILE A 8 12.68 7.52 -0.56
C ILE A 8 11.72 8.22 -1.51
N LEU A 9 11.58 7.67 -2.72
CA LEU A 9 10.61 8.14 -3.71
C LEU A 9 9.36 7.26 -3.68
N ASN A 10 8.25 7.78 -3.13
CA ASN A 10 6.95 7.11 -3.12
C ASN A 10 6.09 7.61 -4.28
N ILE A 11 5.74 6.72 -5.22
CA ILE A 11 4.92 7.06 -6.39
C ILE A 11 3.58 6.32 -6.31
N SER A 12 2.51 7.10 -6.43
CA SER A 12 1.16 6.61 -6.73
C SER A 12 0.88 6.76 -8.23
N ASP A 13 0.55 5.66 -8.90
CA ASP A 13 -0.07 5.72 -10.23
C ASP A 13 -1.53 6.19 -10.03
N THR A 14 -1.79 7.49 -10.17
CA THR A 14 -3.15 8.04 -10.04
C THR A 14 -3.98 7.69 -11.27
N GLU A 15 -4.67 6.56 -11.23
CA GLU A 15 -5.82 6.28 -12.08
C GLU A 15 -7.10 6.68 -11.35
N SER A 16 -7.64 7.86 -11.69
CA SER A 16 -8.97 8.28 -11.28
C SER A 16 -10.00 7.68 -12.23
N SER A 17 -10.41 6.42 -12.04
CA SER A 17 -11.60 5.88 -12.73
C SER A 17 -12.88 6.39 -12.05
N ASP A 18 -13.20 7.66 -12.26
CA ASP A 18 -14.52 8.24 -11.96
C ASP A 18 -15.42 8.13 -13.21
N GLU A 19 -15.84 6.92 -13.57
CA GLU A 19 -17.17 6.70 -14.17
C GLU A 19 -17.91 5.75 -13.25
N ASP A 20 -18.74 6.29 -12.34
CA ASP A 20 -20.01 5.68 -11.91
C ASP A 20 -20.69 6.59 -10.87
N ASN A 21 -21.58 7.47 -11.36
CA ASN A 21 -22.82 7.92 -10.72
C ASN A 21 -23.54 8.93 -11.63
N LEU A 22 -23.73 8.56 -12.90
CA LEU A 22 -24.72 9.21 -13.75
C LEU A 22 -25.76 8.16 -14.15
N PRO A 23 -27.07 8.51 -14.17
CA PRO A 23 -28.11 7.60 -14.62
C PRO A 23 -27.79 7.12 -16.05
N PRO A 24 -28.16 5.87 -16.40
CA PRO A 24 -27.72 5.22 -17.63
C PRO A 24 -28.18 6.03 -18.85
N ARG A 25 -27.24 6.71 -19.52
CA ARG A 25 -27.48 7.21 -20.87
C ARG A 25 -27.65 5.99 -21.77
N LYS A 26 -28.83 5.86 -22.39
CA LYS A 26 -29.11 4.87 -23.44
C LYS A 26 -27.97 4.90 -24.46
N LYS A 27 -27.14 3.85 -24.48
CA LYS A 27 -26.06 3.70 -25.45
C LYS A 27 -26.69 3.55 -26.83
N ALA A 28 -26.57 4.57 -27.68
CA ALA A 28 -26.77 4.40 -29.10
C ALA A 28 -25.81 3.30 -29.58
N LYS A 29 -26.35 2.23 -30.17
CA LYS A 29 -25.58 1.13 -30.75
C LYS A 29 -24.79 1.67 -31.96
N PHE A 30 -23.56 2.13 -31.74
CA PHE A 30 -22.61 2.26 -32.83
C PHE A 30 -22.07 0.86 -33.15
N LYS A 31 -22.38 0.38 -34.36
CA LYS A 31 -21.76 -0.80 -34.97
C LYS A 31 -20.23 -0.59 -34.97
N ARG A 32 -19.51 -1.33 -34.14
CA ARG A 32 -18.04 -1.39 -34.19
C ARG A 32 -17.63 -2.43 -35.23
N ASN A 33 -17.44 -1.98 -36.46
CA ASN A 33 -16.49 -2.59 -37.37
C ASN A 33 -15.26 -1.69 -37.37
N PHE A 34 -14.17 -2.09 -36.71
CA PHE A 34 -12.86 -1.52 -37.02
C PHE A 34 -11.78 -2.53 -36.60
N LEU A 35 -10.97 -2.92 -37.59
CA LEU A 35 -9.91 -3.92 -37.51
C LEU A 35 -9.06 -3.76 -36.24
N ASP A 36 -8.91 -4.89 -35.54
CA ASP A 36 -7.80 -5.20 -34.65
C ASP A 36 -6.47 -5.01 -35.39
N TYR A 37 -5.69 -3.99 -35.04
CA TYR A 37 -4.24 -4.02 -35.29
C TYR A 37 -3.49 -3.33 -34.13
N PHE A 38 -2.55 -4.11 -33.59
CA PHE A 38 -1.57 -3.85 -32.52
C PHE A 38 -2.02 -3.94 -31.06
N LYS A 39 -2.03 -5.19 -30.58
CA LYS A 39 -1.78 -5.56 -29.19
C LYS A 39 -0.30 -5.29 -28.83
N GLY A 40 -0.04 -4.39 -27.88
CA GLY A 40 0.90 -4.62 -26.77
C GLY A 40 2.39 -4.79 -27.04
N ALA A 41 3.00 -4.09 -28.01
CA ALA A 41 4.46 -3.99 -28.07
C ALA A 41 4.98 -3.09 -26.94
N ILE A 42 5.93 -3.60 -26.16
CA ILE A 42 6.68 -2.84 -25.14
C ILE A 42 8.07 -2.60 -25.72
N TYR A 43 8.49 -1.35 -25.73
CA TYR A 43 9.82 -0.95 -26.19
C TYR A 43 10.65 -0.52 -24.99
N GLU A 44 11.97 -0.73 -25.07
CA GLU A 44 12.90 -0.40 -23.99
C GLU A 44 12.91 1.09 -23.65
N ASN A 45 12.76 1.96 -24.64
CA ASN A 45 12.58 3.39 -24.43
C ASN A 45 11.83 4.04 -25.61
N LEU A 46 11.48 5.31 -25.44
CA LEU A 46 10.78 6.09 -26.46
C LEU A 46 11.57 6.15 -27.78
N THR A 47 12.88 6.40 -27.71
CA THR A 47 13.73 6.58 -28.90
C THR A 47 13.68 5.36 -29.81
N ILE A 48 13.82 4.16 -29.25
CA ILE A 48 13.73 2.90 -29.99
C ILE A 48 12.34 2.73 -30.61
N ALA A 49 11.27 3.03 -29.86
CA ALA A 49 9.91 2.97 -30.39
C ALA A 49 9.70 3.92 -31.57
N GLU A 50 10.23 5.14 -31.48
CA GLU A 50 10.12 6.16 -32.54
C GLU A 50 10.96 5.81 -33.77
N GLU A 51 12.14 5.23 -33.59
CA GLU A 51 12.99 4.74 -34.69
C GLU A 51 12.31 3.62 -35.47
N ILE A 52 11.68 2.67 -34.78
CA ILE A 52 10.92 1.57 -35.39
C ILE A 52 9.72 2.13 -36.17
N LEU A 53 8.92 3.02 -35.57
CA LEU A 53 7.79 3.65 -36.25
C LEU A 53 8.21 4.48 -37.47
N LYS A 54 9.38 5.13 -37.38
CA LYS A 54 9.95 5.89 -38.49
C LYS A 54 10.41 4.97 -39.62
N ALA A 55 11.01 3.82 -39.29
CA ALA A 55 11.45 2.81 -40.24
C ALA A 55 10.26 2.12 -40.94
N GLU A 56 9.20 1.78 -40.21
CA GLU A 56 7.96 1.23 -40.78
C GLU A 56 7.31 2.22 -41.76
N GLY A 57 7.38 3.51 -41.45
CA GLY A 57 6.93 4.53 -42.38
C GLY A 57 5.43 4.44 -42.68
N GLU A 58 4.61 3.96 -41.75
CA GLU A 58 3.14 3.90 -41.89
C GLU A 58 2.40 4.95 -41.06
N PHE A 59 3.08 5.49 -40.05
CA PHE A 59 2.52 6.43 -39.09
C PHE A 59 3.28 7.76 -39.13
N ARG A 60 2.55 8.86 -38.93
CA ARG A 60 3.09 10.22 -38.86
C ARG A 60 2.78 10.79 -37.49
N PHE A 61 3.82 11.29 -36.82
CA PHE A 61 3.67 12.03 -35.57
C PHE A 61 2.71 13.21 -35.75
N LYS A 62 1.88 13.45 -34.74
CA LYS A 62 0.94 14.57 -34.73
C LYS A 62 1.10 15.47 -33.52
N SER A 63 1.20 14.90 -32.33
CA SER A 63 1.31 15.68 -31.10
C SER A 63 1.82 14.80 -29.98
N ALA A 64 2.59 15.38 -29.07
CA ALA A 64 2.86 14.79 -27.76
C ALA A 64 2.06 15.58 -26.73
N ASN A 65 1.33 14.87 -25.87
CA ASN A 65 0.58 15.48 -24.79
C ASN A 65 0.98 14.79 -23.48
N GLN A 66 1.26 15.58 -22.44
CA GLN A 66 1.40 15.03 -21.11
C GLN A 66 0.04 14.49 -20.65
N THR A 67 -0.01 13.24 -20.21
CA THR A 67 -1.18 12.62 -19.59
C THR A 67 -0.87 12.22 -18.15
N GLU A 68 -1.92 11.83 -17.41
CA GLU A 68 -1.79 11.28 -16.05
C GLU A 68 -0.93 10.00 -16.02
N CYS A 69 -0.94 9.23 -17.11
CA CYS A 69 -0.09 8.06 -17.32
C CYS A 69 1.17 8.44 -18.10
N GLY A 70 1.73 9.62 -17.86
CA GLY A 70 2.96 10.11 -18.49
C GLY A 70 2.80 10.64 -19.91
N MET A 71 3.92 10.80 -20.62
CA MET A 71 3.93 11.48 -21.92
C MET A 71 3.32 10.58 -23.01
N LYS A 72 2.28 11.08 -23.67
CA LYS A 72 1.53 10.37 -24.69
C LYS A 72 1.85 10.92 -26.08
N HIS A 73 2.56 10.16 -26.89
CA HIS A 73 2.85 10.55 -28.28
C HIS A 73 1.75 9.98 -29.18
N PHE A 74 1.08 10.86 -29.92
CA PHE A 74 0.01 10.51 -30.84
C PHE A 74 0.50 10.52 -32.28
N TYR A 75 0.21 9.44 -32.98
CA TYR A 75 0.53 9.22 -34.37
C TYR A 75 -0.74 8.91 -35.17
N LYS A 76 -0.82 9.42 -36.40
CA LYS A 76 -1.90 9.12 -37.35
C LYS A 76 -1.33 8.34 -38.53
N CYS A 77 -2.06 7.32 -38.99
CA CYS A 77 -1.68 6.59 -40.20
C CYS A 77 -1.54 7.54 -41.40
N LYS A 78 -0.48 7.34 -42.20
CA LYS A 78 -0.19 8.08 -43.43
C LYS A 78 -0.35 7.25 -44.71
N VAL A 79 -0.73 5.97 -44.60
CA VAL A 79 -0.92 5.05 -45.74
C VAL A 79 -2.06 5.50 -46.66
N SER A 80 -3.13 6.08 -46.11
CA SER A 80 -4.23 6.64 -46.90
C SER A 80 -4.94 7.78 -46.16
N SER A 81 -5.39 8.80 -46.88
CA SER A 81 -6.19 9.91 -46.33
C SER A 81 -7.54 9.46 -45.76
N LYS A 82 -8.05 8.31 -46.21
CA LYS A 82 -9.27 7.66 -45.71
C LYS A 82 -9.01 6.74 -44.51
N CYS A 83 -7.75 6.46 -44.17
CA CYS A 83 -7.40 5.63 -43.02
C CYS A 83 -7.56 6.42 -41.71
N SER A 84 -8.39 5.91 -40.81
CA SER A 84 -8.63 6.52 -39.50
C SER A 84 -7.82 5.87 -38.36
N ALA A 85 -6.86 5.00 -38.68
CA ALA A 85 -6.02 4.36 -37.68
C ALA A 85 -5.16 5.37 -36.91
N LYS A 86 -5.02 5.13 -35.60
CA LYS A 86 -4.32 5.97 -34.63
C LYS A 86 -3.42 5.10 -33.78
N LEU A 87 -2.22 5.59 -33.51
CA LEU A 87 -1.25 4.93 -32.63
C LEU A 87 -0.87 5.87 -31.49
N TYR A 88 -0.66 5.29 -30.30
CA TYR A 88 -0.28 6.02 -29.10
C TYR A 88 0.90 5.32 -28.42
N LEU A 89 1.97 6.07 -28.13
CA LEU A 89 3.06 5.64 -27.24
C LEU A 89 2.87 6.33 -25.88
N LEU A 90 3.12 5.62 -24.78
CA LEU A 90 2.83 6.09 -23.42
C LEU A 90 4.03 5.85 -22.49
N LEU A 91 4.53 6.90 -21.83
CA LEU A 91 5.73 6.86 -20.96
C LEU A 91 5.36 7.12 -19.48
N ALA A 92 4.70 6.16 -18.84
CA ALA A 92 3.93 6.43 -17.61
C ALA A 92 4.72 6.45 -16.30
N ALA A 93 5.50 5.40 -16.03
CA ALA A 93 6.05 5.18 -14.69
C ALA A 93 7.52 5.58 -14.58
N GLU A 94 8.30 5.48 -15.67
CA GLU A 94 9.72 5.80 -15.66
C GLU A 94 9.97 7.31 -15.70
N ALA A 95 9.10 8.09 -16.35
CA ALA A 95 9.29 9.54 -16.44
C ALA A 95 9.37 10.22 -15.07
N ILE A 96 8.62 9.73 -14.07
CA ILE A 96 8.69 10.25 -12.70
C ILE A 96 10.02 9.88 -12.04
N THR A 97 10.46 8.64 -12.21
CA THR A 97 11.76 8.16 -11.70
C THR A 97 12.92 8.90 -12.33
N ASN A 98 12.93 9.01 -13.66
CA ASN A 98 13.96 9.69 -14.43
C ASN A 98 13.97 11.20 -14.11
N GLY A 99 12.79 11.80 -13.96
CA GLY A 99 12.65 13.18 -13.52
C GLY A 99 13.20 13.40 -12.11
N PHE A 100 12.86 12.51 -11.17
CA PHE A 100 13.40 12.57 -9.82
C PHE A 100 14.92 12.40 -9.80
N GLU A 101 15.43 11.39 -10.52
CA GLU A 101 16.86 11.11 -10.64
C GLU A 101 17.63 12.29 -11.25
N SER A 102 17.05 12.97 -12.25
CA SER A 102 17.69 14.14 -12.87
C SER A 102 17.86 15.33 -11.93
N VAL A 103 17.00 15.45 -10.90
CA VAL A 103 17.01 16.58 -9.96
C VAL A 103 17.72 16.23 -8.65
N PHE A 104 17.46 15.03 -8.13
CA PHE A 104 17.90 14.60 -6.80
C PHE A 104 19.01 13.52 -6.84
N GLY A 105 19.44 13.12 -8.03
CA GLY A 105 20.44 12.07 -8.24
C GLY A 105 19.89 10.66 -8.11
N SER A 106 20.75 9.67 -8.28
CA SER A 106 20.39 8.24 -8.31
C SER A 106 20.37 7.55 -6.94
N ASN A 107 20.70 8.27 -5.87
CA ASN A 107 20.75 7.71 -4.52
C ASN A 107 19.38 7.72 -3.83
N PHE A 108 18.43 6.97 -4.38
CA PHE A 108 17.12 6.79 -3.79
C PHE A 108 16.60 5.37 -3.96
N VAL A 109 15.66 4.98 -3.09
CA VAL A 109 14.90 3.76 -3.23
C VAL A 109 13.51 4.11 -3.73
N ARG A 110 13.13 3.54 -4.87
CA ARG A 110 11.77 3.66 -5.40
C ARG A 110 10.83 2.71 -4.65
N VAL A 111 9.76 3.28 -4.10
CA VAL A 111 8.71 2.54 -3.40
C VAL A 111 7.43 2.63 -4.21
N TYR A 112 6.83 1.47 -4.47
CA TYR A 112 5.56 1.38 -5.18
C TYR A 112 4.42 1.27 -4.18
N CYS A 113 3.42 2.14 -4.34
CA CYS A 113 2.27 2.15 -3.46
C CYS A 113 1.50 0.81 -3.54
N TRP A 114 1.44 0.09 -2.42
CA TRP A 114 0.80 -1.23 -2.36
C TRP A 114 -0.68 -1.19 -2.75
N TYR A 115 -1.39 -0.10 -2.48
CA TYR A 115 -2.79 0.03 -2.92
C TYR A 115 -2.93 -0.17 -4.43
N HIS A 116 -2.12 0.52 -5.24
CA HIS A 116 -2.18 0.44 -6.70
C HIS A 116 -1.71 -0.93 -7.20
N VAL A 117 -0.60 -1.44 -6.65
CA VAL A 117 -0.10 -2.79 -6.94
C VAL A 117 -1.19 -3.84 -6.66
N SER A 118 -1.80 -3.81 -5.48
CA SER A 118 -2.85 -4.75 -5.07
C SER A 118 -4.10 -4.62 -5.94
N ALA A 119 -4.48 -3.41 -6.35
CA ALA A 119 -5.63 -3.17 -7.24
C ALA A 119 -5.39 -3.78 -8.63
N LYS A 120 -4.22 -3.53 -9.24
CA LYS A 120 -3.86 -4.11 -10.54
C LYS A 120 -3.73 -5.63 -10.48
N ILE A 121 -3.17 -6.17 -9.41
CA ILE A 121 -3.12 -7.62 -9.16
C ILE A 121 -4.53 -8.20 -9.07
N LYS A 122 -5.43 -7.59 -8.29
CA LYS A 122 -6.83 -8.04 -8.16
C LYS A 122 -7.56 -8.05 -9.50
N ASP A 123 -7.31 -7.07 -10.35
CA ASP A 123 -7.92 -7.02 -11.67
C ASP A 123 -7.43 -8.15 -12.58
N ARG A 124 -6.11 -8.37 -12.63
CA ARG A 124 -5.49 -9.47 -13.40
C ARG A 124 -5.88 -10.85 -12.90
N LEU A 125 -6.03 -11.01 -11.58
CA LEU A 125 -6.48 -12.26 -10.96
C LEU A 125 -7.87 -12.72 -11.43
N LYS A 126 -8.72 -11.82 -11.97
CA LYS A 126 -10.03 -12.19 -12.53
C LYS A 126 -9.93 -13.13 -13.74
N GLN A 127 -8.76 -13.21 -14.38
CA GLN A 127 -8.49 -14.12 -15.48
C GLN A 127 -8.34 -15.58 -15.04
N ILE A 128 -8.12 -15.83 -13.74
CA ILE A 128 -8.06 -17.18 -13.18
C ILE A 128 -9.47 -17.66 -12.90
N GLU A 129 -9.87 -18.74 -13.57
CA GLU A 129 -11.22 -19.30 -13.49
C GLU A 129 -11.56 -19.75 -12.07
N CYS A 130 -10.69 -20.58 -11.47
CA CYS A 130 -10.90 -21.16 -10.14
C CYS A 130 -10.87 -20.08 -9.02
N PRO A 131 -12.00 -19.82 -8.34
CA PRO A 131 -12.07 -18.83 -7.26
C PRO A 131 -11.17 -19.18 -6.05
N GLU A 132 -11.02 -20.45 -5.73
CA GLU A 132 -10.20 -20.95 -4.61
C GLU A 132 -8.74 -20.64 -4.87
N THR A 133 -8.23 -21.03 -6.03
CA THR A 133 -6.86 -20.76 -6.47
C THR A 133 -6.58 -19.27 -6.49
N ARG A 134 -7.52 -18.45 -6.97
CA ARG A 134 -7.41 -17.00 -6.99
C ARG A 134 -7.28 -16.40 -5.58
N ARG A 135 -8.09 -16.89 -4.63
CA ARG A 135 -8.05 -16.45 -3.23
C ARG A 135 -6.74 -16.84 -2.56
N GLU A 136 -6.28 -18.07 -2.78
CA GLU A 136 -5.03 -18.56 -2.24
C GLU A 136 -3.84 -17.78 -2.79
N LEU A 137 -3.76 -17.60 -4.11
CA LEU A 137 -2.69 -16.85 -4.77
C LEU A 137 -2.67 -15.39 -4.30
N LYS A 138 -3.84 -14.76 -4.16
CA LYS A 138 -3.91 -13.40 -3.60
C LYS A 138 -3.42 -13.35 -2.16
N SER A 139 -3.80 -14.34 -1.34
CA SER A 139 -3.37 -14.43 0.05
C SER A 139 -1.85 -14.65 0.16
N ASP A 140 -1.26 -15.48 -0.71
CA ASP A 140 0.20 -15.67 -0.76
C ASP A 140 0.91 -14.35 -1.12
N ILE A 141 0.39 -13.60 -2.09
CA ILE A 141 0.93 -12.29 -2.47
C ILE A 141 0.76 -11.24 -1.34
N ASP A 142 -0.37 -11.27 -0.62
CA ASP A 142 -0.57 -10.45 0.59
C ASP A 142 0.46 -10.79 1.66
N LEU A 143 0.88 -12.04 1.78
CA LEU A 143 1.91 -12.46 2.71
C LEU A 143 3.30 -11.95 2.29
N LEU A 144 3.63 -12.01 1.00
CA LEU A 144 4.87 -11.42 0.47
C LEU A 144 4.98 -9.92 0.81
N GLN A 145 3.85 -9.21 0.78
CA GLN A 145 3.82 -7.79 1.11
C GLN A 145 4.28 -7.50 2.54
N LEU A 146 4.11 -8.45 3.44
CA LEU A 146 4.45 -8.31 4.85
C LEU A 146 5.90 -8.72 5.17
N ALA A 147 6.73 -9.00 4.17
CA ALA A 147 8.14 -9.31 4.39
C ALA A 147 8.84 -8.20 5.19
N GLU A 148 9.72 -8.60 6.12
CA GLU A 148 10.32 -7.70 7.12
C GLU A 148 11.50 -6.91 6.58
N ASP A 149 12.23 -7.51 5.66
CA ASP A 149 13.40 -6.94 5.02
C ASP A 149 13.61 -7.60 3.65
N LYS A 150 14.62 -7.11 2.92
CA LYS A 150 14.96 -7.59 1.58
C LYS A 150 15.24 -9.09 1.53
N LEU A 151 15.98 -9.64 2.49
CA LEU A 151 16.34 -11.05 2.49
C LEU A 151 15.13 -11.94 2.83
N ASP A 152 14.28 -11.52 3.75
CA ASP A 152 13.00 -12.20 4.04
C ASP A 152 12.10 -12.20 2.80
N PHE A 153 12.05 -11.09 2.07
CA PHE A 153 11.28 -10.96 0.83
C PHE A 153 11.82 -11.87 -0.28
N GLU A 154 13.13 -11.87 -0.54
CA GLU A 154 13.77 -12.71 -1.55
C GLU A 154 13.52 -14.20 -1.29
N VAL A 155 13.66 -14.65 -0.04
CA VAL A 155 13.35 -16.03 0.35
C VAL A 155 11.87 -16.35 0.13
N ALA A 156 10.97 -15.45 0.54
CA ALA A 156 9.53 -15.65 0.36
C ALA A 156 9.15 -15.72 -1.13
N VAL A 157 9.72 -14.87 -1.98
CA VAL A 157 9.54 -14.88 -3.43
C VAL A 157 10.07 -16.18 -4.05
N HIS A 158 11.24 -16.65 -3.63
CA HIS A 158 11.79 -17.92 -4.09
C HIS A 158 10.84 -19.09 -3.79
N LEU A 159 10.33 -19.16 -2.56
CA LEU A 159 9.38 -20.19 -2.15
C LEU A 159 8.02 -20.06 -2.86
N PHE A 160 7.58 -18.83 -3.12
CA PHE A 160 6.37 -18.55 -3.90
C PHE A 160 6.50 -19.08 -5.32
N ARG A 161 7.64 -18.80 -5.98
CA ARG A 161 7.95 -19.32 -7.33
C ARG A 161 7.90 -20.85 -7.35
N GLN A 162 8.49 -21.50 -6.35
CA GLN A 162 8.46 -22.96 -6.23
C GLN A 162 7.06 -23.53 -6.01
N LYS A 163 6.22 -22.86 -5.21
CA LYS A 163 4.84 -23.31 -4.96
C LYS A 163 4.00 -23.29 -6.25
N TRP A 164 4.15 -22.24 -7.06
CA TRP A 164 3.27 -21.98 -8.19
C TRP A 164 3.82 -22.39 -9.56
N SER A 165 5.09 -22.85 -9.64
CA SER A 165 5.72 -23.22 -10.91
C SER A 165 5.05 -24.39 -11.63
N GLY A 166 4.46 -25.33 -10.88
CA GLY A 166 3.79 -26.53 -11.42
C GLY A 166 2.28 -26.39 -11.64
N VAL A 167 1.71 -25.20 -11.49
CA VAL A 167 0.26 -24.98 -11.58
C VAL A 167 -0.08 -24.28 -12.89
N ASP A 168 -0.40 -25.07 -13.92
CA ASP A 168 -0.65 -24.55 -15.28
C ASP A 168 -1.76 -23.50 -15.33
N ALA A 169 -2.81 -23.67 -14.52
CA ALA A 169 -3.94 -22.75 -14.44
C ALA A 169 -3.56 -21.31 -14.05
N VAL A 170 -2.41 -21.09 -13.42
CA VAL A 170 -1.94 -19.75 -13.01
C VAL A 170 -0.64 -19.32 -13.67
N LYS A 171 -0.05 -20.17 -14.53
CA LYS A 171 1.28 -19.96 -15.11
C LYS A 171 1.41 -18.58 -15.78
N ASN A 172 0.43 -18.19 -16.58
CA ASN A 172 0.42 -16.88 -17.25
C ASN A 172 0.37 -15.72 -16.25
N PHE A 173 -0.47 -15.83 -15.22
CA PHE A 173 -0.56 -14.81 -14.19
C PHE A 173 0.73 -14.72 -13.38
N VAL A 174 1.31 -15.85 -12.99
CA VAL A 174 2.54 -15.89 -12.19
C VAL A 174 3.72 -15.32 -12.97
N GLY A 175 3.84 -15.66 -14.26
CA GLY A 175 4.84 -15.06 -15.15
C GLY A 175 4.70 -13.54 -15.24
N TYR A 176 3.46 -13.05 -15.44
CA TYR A 176 3.16 -11.62 -15.40
C TYR A 176 3.53 -10.98 -14.05
N PHE A 177 3.11 -11.58 -12.93
CA PHE A 177 3.34 -11.02 -11.60
C PHE A 177 4.83 -10.93 -11.28
N ILE A 178 5.60 -11.96 -11.64
CA ILE A 178 7.05 -11.98 -11.45
C ILE A 178 7.71 -10.89 -12.30
N GLY A 179 7.49 -10.90 -13.61
CA GLY A 179 8.14 -9.93 -14.49
C GLY A 179 7.79 -8.48 -14.12
N GLU A 180 6.52 -8.21 -13.84
CA GLU A 180 6.05 -6.86 -13.58
C GLU A 180 6.37 -6.37 -12.17
N TYR A 181 6.08 -7.15 -11.13
CA TYR A 181 6.10 -6.67 -9.73
C TYR A 181 7.25 -7.21 -8.90
N ILE A 182 7.98 -8.22 -9.37
CA ILE A 182 9.18 -8.72 -8.70
C ILE A 182 10.44 -8.23 -9.38
N ASP A 183 10.48 -8.31 -10.72
CA ASP A 183 11.71 -8.01 -11.46
C ASP A 183 11.80 -6.51 -11.82
N GLN A 184 10.69 -5.88 -12.26
CA GLN A 184 10.69 -4.47 -12.68
C GLN A 184 10.22 -3.49 -11.59
N ARG A 185 9.07 -3.76 -10.97
CA ARG A 185 8.43 -2.87 -9.99
C ARG A 185 8.50 -3.38 -8.57
N CYS A 186 9.68 -3.85 -8.15
CA CYS A 186 9.93 -4.26 -6.78
C CYS A 186 9.93 -3.05 -5.82
N GLY A 187 9.65 -3.30 -4.53
CA GLY A 187 9.67 -2.26 -3.50
C GLY A 187 8.30 -1.91 -2.90
N TRP A 188 7.30 -2.76 -3.07
CA TRP A 188 5.94 -2.59 -2.51
C TRP A 188 5.71 -3.34 -1.18
N TYR A 189 6.70 -4.10 -0.69
CA TYR A 189 6.63 -4.82 0.58
C TYR A 189 7.06 -3.92 1.75
N GLU A 190 6.51 -4.14 2.94
CA GLU A 190 6.67 -3.26 4.12
C GLU A 190 8.14 -3.08 4.54
N GLY A 191 8.97 -4.11 4.37
CA GLY A 191 10.41 -4.06 4.65
C GLY A 191 11.23 -3.15 3.74
N THR A 192 10.67 -2.63 2.63
CA THR A 192 11.38 -1.72 1.71
C THR A 192 11.60 -0.35 2.34
N ALA A 193 10.56 0.16 3.00
CA ALA A 193 10.57 1.48 3.64
C ALA A 193 9.82 1.41 4.99
N PRO A 194 10.41 0.77 6.01
CA PRO A 194 9.78 0.68 7.32
C PRO A 194 9.50 2.07 7.89
N GLY A 195 8.29 2.30 8.41
CA GLY A 195 7.87 3.61 8.92
C GLY A 195 7.06 4.43 7.92
N PHE A 196 7.09 4.06 6.63
CA PHE A 196 6.38 4.78 5.59
C PHE A 196 5.03 4.12 5.27
N PRO A 197 3.99 4.92 4.95
CA PRO A 197 2.67 4.38 4.68
C PRO A 197 2.65 3.58 3.38
N SER A 198 2.21 2.32 3.45
CA SER A 198 1.97 1.47 2.28
C SER A 198 0.62 1.72 1.60
N THR A 199 -0.23 2.61 2.13
CA THR A 199 -1.56 2.92 1.59
C THR A 199 -1.62 4.29 0.91
N ASN A 200 -2.50 4.45 -0.08
CA ASN A 200 -2.72 5.73 -0.77
C ASN A 200 -3.67 6.69 -0.03
N ASN A 201 -4.11 6.35 1.19
CA ASN A 201 -5.10 7.12 1.94
C ASN A 201 -4.74 8.61 2.08
N GLY A 202 -3.46 8.93 2.26
CA GLY A 202 -3.00 10.33 2.33
C GLY A 202 -3.25 11.09 1.04
N LEU A 203 -2.88 10.50 -0.09
CA LEU A 203 -3.03 11.09 -1.41
C LEU A 203 -4.50 11.20 -1.83
N GLU A 204 -5.28 10.14 -1.63
CA GLU A 204 -6.73 10.17 -1.92
C GLU A 204 -7.48 11.18 -1.04
N SER A 205 -7.07 11.31 0.22
CA SER A 205 -7.64 12.30 1.12
C SER A 205 -7.34 13.72 0.64
N ILE A 206 -6.11 14.00 0.21
CA ILE A 206 -5.70 15.30 -0.35
C ILE A 206 -6.41 15.57 -1.67
N ASN A 207 -6.46 14.61 -2.59
CA ASN A 207 -7.20 14.71 -3.84
C ASN A 207 -8.68 15.01 -3.56
N GLY A 208 -9.28 14.31 -2.60
CA GLY A 208 -10.63 14.57 -2.14
C GLY A 208 -10.80 15.96 -1.55
N LEU A 209 -9.81 16.48 -0.82
CA LEU A 209 -9.82 17.82 -0.25
C LEU A 209 -9.76 18.88 -1.35
N ILE A 210 -8.85 18.75 -2.32
CA ILE A 210 -8.75 19.64 -3.49
C ILE A 210 -10.07 19.63 -4.27
N LYS A 211 -10.62 18.44 -4.55
CA LYS A 211 -11.90 18.29 -5.24
C LYS A 211 -13.05 18.93 -4.44
N ARG A 212 -13.12 18.78 -3.12
CA ARG A 212 -14.25 19.28 -2.31
C ARG A 212 -14.17 20.74 -1.93
N GLN A 213 -12.97 21.25 -1.60
CA GLN A 213 -12.76 22.59 -1.04
C GLN A 213 -12.09 23.54 -2.01
N GLY A 214 -11.18 23.04 -2.86
CA GLY A 214 -10.51 23.87 -3.85
C GLY A 214 -11.38 24.11 -5.07
N THR A 215 -11.55 23.05 -5.87
CA THR A 215 -12.23 23.17 -7.16
C THR A 215 -13.75 23.05 -7.06
N LEU A 216 -14.28 22.67 -5.89
CA LEU A 216 -15.71 22.38 -5.69
C LEU A 216 -16.24 21.37 -6.73
N ARG A 217 -15.39 20.41 -7.12
CA ARG A 217 -15.60 19.41 -8.18
C ARG A 217 -15.83 20.00 -9.58
N LYS A 218 -15.54 21.29 -9.78
CA LYS A 218 -15.59 21.92 -11.10
C LYS A 218 -14.28 21.68 -11.85
N ARG A 219 -14.37 21.61 -13.17
CA ARG A 219 -13.20 21.69 -14.06
C ARG A 219 -12.82 23.15 -14.20
N LEU A 220 -11.62 23.51 -13.75
CA LEU A 220 -11.11 24.88 -13.82
C LEU A 220 -10.19 25.03 -15.05
N PRO A 221 -10.21 26.18 -15.74
CA PRO A 221 -9.14 26.59 -16.64
C PRO A 221 -7.78 26.58 -15.93
N LEU A 222 -6.69 26.34 -16.66
CA LEU A 222 -5.36 26.17 -16.06
C LEU A 222 -4.94 27.36 -15.18
N GLY A 223 -5.14 28.60 -15.64
CA GLY A 223 -4.80 29.79 -14.85
C GLY A 223 -5.59 29.90 -13.54
N GLU A 224 -6.89 29.59 -13.57
CA GLU A 224 -7.72 29.55 -12.37
C GLU A 224 -7.31 28.40 -11.44
N PHE A 225 -6.94 27.25 -11.99
CA PHE A 225 -6.45 26.12 -11.22
C PHE A 225 -5.16 26.46 -10.48
N VAL A 226 -4.19 27.10 -11.14
CA VAL A 226 -2.94 27.54 -10.51
C VAL A 226 -3.22 28.51 -9.34
N ASN A 227 -4.11 29.48 -9.55
CA ASN A 227 -4.53 30.40 -8.50
C ASN A 227 -5.22 29.68 -7.33
N CYS A 228 -6.09 28.70 -7.63
CA CYS A 228 -6.77 27.88 -6.62
C CYS A 228 -5.76 27.07 -5.78
N ILE A 229 -4.82 26.40 -6.43
CA ILE A 229 -3.80 25.59 -5.74
C ILE A 229 -2.87 26.48 -4.91
N SER A 230 -2.44 27.62 -5.44
CA SER A 230 -1.61 28.58 -4.70
C SER A 230 -2.29 29.05 -3.40
N LYS A 231 -3.58 29.39 -3.46
CA LYS A 231 -4.37 29.75 -2.27
C LYS A 231 -4.50 28.60 -1.27
N LEU A 232 -4.77 27.38 -1.74
CA LEU A 232 -4.86 26.20 -0.86
C LEU A 232 -3.52 25.93 -0.16
N LEU A 233 -2.42 25.95 -0.91
CA LEU A 233 -1.08 25.69 -0.37
C LEU A 233 -0.66 26.77 0.63
N SER A 234 -0.94 28.05 0.34
CA SER A 234 -0.72 29.15 1.27
C SER A 234 -1.50 28.94 2.57
N GLY A 235 -2.80 28.63 2.49
CA GLY A 235 -3.62 28.33 3.67
C GLY A 235 -3.07 27.15 4.47
N TRP A 236 -2.73 26.04 3.81
CA TRP A 236 -2.14 24.88 4.48
C TRP A 236 -0.79 25.18 5.13
N SER A 237 0.04 26.02 4.52
CA SER A 237 1.32 26.45 5.09
C SER A 237 1.09 27.29 6.34
N SER A 238 0.20 28.29 6.26
CA SER A 238 -0.11 29.19 7.39
C SER A 238 -0.73 28.43 8.57
N GLU A 239 -1.64 27.48 8.31
CA GLU A 239 -2.21 26.61 9.37
C GLU A 239 -1.16 25.82 10.15
N ARG A 240 0.04 25.64 9.60
CA ARG A 240 1.12 24.82 10.20
C ARG A 240 2.26 25.66 10.77
N ASP A 241 2.13 26.98 10.77
CA ASP A 241 3.12 27.88 11.33
C ASP A 241 3.24 27.68 12.85
N PRO A 242 4.40 27.22 13.38
CA PRO A 242 4.58 27.00 14.81
C PRO A 242 4.41 28.26 15.69
N GLN A 243 4.43 29.46 15.10
CA GLN A 243 4.18 30.71 15.82
C GLN A 243 2.71 30.92 16.17
N LEU A 244 1.78 30.21 15.51
CA LEU A 244 0.35 30.30 15.82
C LEU A 244 -0.01 29.39 17.02
N PRO A 245 -0.83 29.84 17.98
CA PRO A 245 -1.21 29.04 19.15
C PRO A 245 -1.85 27.69 18.80
N ASP A 246 -2.69 27.66 17.76
CA ASP A 246 -3.49 26.49 17.34
C ASP A 246 -2.96 25.81 16.07
N TYR A 247 -1.65 25.93 15.80
CA TYR A 247 -1.08 25.40 14.58
C TYR A 247 -1.22 23.87 14.47
N LYS A 248 -1.48 23.41 13.25
CA LYS A 248 -1.63 22.01 12.91
C LYS A 248 -0.28 21.32 12.86
N ARG A 249 0.04 20.53 13.88
CA ARG A 249 1.29 19.77 13.95
C ARG A 249 1.29 18.57 12.99
N PHE A 250 2.44 18.32 12.37
CA PHE A 250 2.71 17.03 11.74
C PHE A 250 2.75 15.96 12.83
N ARG A 251 2.08 14.84 12.56
CA ARG A 251 2.12 13.68 13.45
C ARG A 251 3.31 12.84 13.03
N LEU A 252 4.32 12.80 13.90
CA LEU A 252 5.52 11.98 13.71
C LEU A 252 5.38 10.61 14.37
N GLU A 253 4.38 10.46 15.23
CA GLU A 253 4.10 9.24 15.98
C GLU A 253 2.73 8.67 15.61
N PRO A 254 2.57 7.33 15.69
CA PRO A 254 1.31 6.68 15.42
C PRO A 254 0.26 7.10 16.45
N VAL A 255 -0.95 7.32 15.95
CA VAL A 255 -2.07 7.81 16.76
C VAL A 255 -2.83 6.62 17.32
N ILE A 256 -2.90 6.55 18.65
CA ILE A 256 -3.71 5.54 19.32
C ILE A 256 -5.19 5.93 19.21
N THR A 257 -5.89 5.26 18.30
CA THR A 257 -7.34 5.51 18.10
C THR A 257 -8.18 4.81 19.17
N ILE A 258 -9.39 5.34 19.43
CA ILE A 258 -10.39 4.71 20.30
C ILE A 258 -10.71 3.28 19.84
N ALA A 259 -10.74 3.03 18.53
CA ALA A 259 -10.94 1.70 17.97
C ALA A 259 -9.80 0.76 18.36
N ALA A 260 -8.54 1.19 18.20
CA ALA A 260 -7.37 0.41 18.58
C ALA A 260 -7.33 0.13 20.10
N MET A 261 -7.70 1.11 20.93
CA MET A 261 -7.82 0.92 22.38
C MET A 261 -8.92 -0.10 22.75
N THR A 262 -10.06 -0.06 22.05
CA THR A 262 -11.16 -1.02 22.26
C THR A 262 -10.71 -2.43 21.88
N ASP A 263 -10.03 -2.59 20.74
CA ASP A 263 -9.50 -3.88 20.30
C ASP A 263 -8.43 -4.42 21.27
N ALA A 264 -7.59 -3.55 21.82
CA ALA A 264 -6.59 -3.90 22.84
C ALA A 264 -7.24 -4.34 24.16
N TYR A 265 -8.27 -3.62 24.61
CA TYR A 265 -9.03 -3.99 25.81
C TYR A 265 -9.71 -5.35 25.65
N ASN A 266 -10.40 -5.57 24.53
CA ASN A 266 -11.02 -6.85 24.22
C ASN A 266 -9.98 -7.98 24.16
N TRP A 267 -8.82 -7.73 23.54
CA TRP A 267 -7.73 -8.71 23.49
C TRP A 267 -7.15 -9.04 24.87
N LEU A 268 -7.08 -8.07 25.79
CA LEU A 268 -6.61 -8.27 27.15
C LEU A 268 -7.62 -9.06 28.01
N LYS A 269 -8.92 -8.83 27.79
CA LYS A 269 -10.01 -9.49 28.53
C LYS A 269 -10.43 -10.84 27.96
N ASP A 270 -9.95 -11.19 26.78
CA ASP A 270 -10.22 -12.50 26.16
C ASP A 270 -9.51 -13.62 26.93
N THR A 271 -10.27 -14.29 27.81
CA THR A 271 -9.80 -15.42 28.63
C THR A 271 -9.62 -16.70 27.83
N SER A 272 -10.14 -16.78 26.60
CA SER A 272 -9.95 -17.93 25.71
C SER A 272 -8.58 -17.94 25.03
N ARG A 273 -7.85 -16.82 25.12
CA ARG A 273 -6.56 -16.65 24.46
C ARG A 273 -5.46 -17.43 25.20
N PRO A 274 -4.55 -18.10 24.47
CA PRO A 274 -3.43 -18.76 25.12
C PRO A 274 -2.46 -17.74 25.73
N SER A 275 -1.79 -18.16 26.81
CA SER A 275 -0.88 -17.31 27.57
C SER A 275 0.26 -16.75 26.70
N THR A 276 0.64 -15.51 26.99
CA THR A 276 1.81 -14.87 26.36
C THR A 276 3.07 -15.35 27.06
N ARG A 277 4.12 -15.63 26.30
CA ARG A 277 5.46 -15.93 26.85
C ARG A 277 6.34 -14.69 26.71
N GLN A 278 7.34 -14.55 27.57
CA GLN A 278 8.27 -13.44 27.50
C GLN A 278 9.71 -13.91 27.69
N LYS A 279 10.65 -13.19 27.07
CA LYS A 279 12.10 -13.39 27.23
C LYS A 279 12.75 -12.01 27.33
N LYS A 280 13.46 -11.74 28.44
CA LYS A 280 14.28 -10.53 28.58
C LYS A 280 15.47 -10.65 27.64
N ILE A 281 15.72 -9.62 26.81
CA ILE A 281 16.84 -9.61 25.87
C ILE A 281 18.00 -8.83 26.45
N ASN A 282 17.72 -7.65 27.00
CA ASN A 282 18.66 -6.81 27.72
C ASN A 282 17.88 -6.01 28.78
N ASP A 283 18.50 -5.00 29.38
CA ASP A 283 17.87 -4.22 30.44
C ASP A 283 16.72 -3.34 29.99
N THR A 284 16.60 -3.04 28.69
CA THR A 284 15.55 -2.15 28.16
C THR A 284 14.50 -2.87 27.31
N ILE A 285 14.84 -4.03 26.74
CA ILE A 285 14.01 -4.76 25.78
C ILE A 285 13.55 -6.11 26.31
N ILE A 286 12.23 -6.33 26.27
CA ILE A 286 11.58 -7.61 26.54
C ILE A 286 10.89 -8.10 25.27
N LYS A 287 11.19 -9.33 24.82
CA LYS A 287 10.45 -9.99 23.74
C LYS A 287 9.23 -10.71 24.29
N PHE A 288 8.05 -10.35 23.81
CA PHE A 288 6.81 -11.07 24.07
C PHE A 288 6.43 -11.92 22.86
N PHE A 289 6.05 -13.17 23.11
CA PHE A 289 5.57 -14.12 22.11
C PHE A 289 4.08 -14.35 22.36
N VAL A 290 3.27 -13.80 21.46
CA VAL A 290 1.81 -13.85 21.50
C VAL A 290 1.32 -14.89 20.50
N PRO A 291 0.69 -15.99 20.94
CA PRO A 291 0.11 -16.97 20.03
C PRO A 291 -1.00 -16.34 19.19
N ALA A 292 -1.15 -16.81 17.96
CA ALA A 292 -2.28 -16.44 17.13
C ALA A 292 -3.61 -16.93 17.72
N LYS A 293 -4.73 -16.32 17.29
CA LYS A 293 -6.05 -16.68 17.81
C LYS A 293 -6.38 -18.13 17.43
N GLY A 294 -6.86 -18.92 18.40
CA GLY A 294 -7.29 -20.30 18.18
C GLY A 294 -6.14 -21.32 18.11
N THR A 295 -4.90 -20.93 18.40
CA THR A 295 -3.78 -21.87 18.52
C THR A 295 -3.64 -22.38 19.96
N ARG A 296 -2.91 -23.48 20.17
CA ARG A 296 -2.49 -23.90 21.51
C ARG A 296 -1.53 -22.90 22.15
N SER A 297 -1.33 -23.02 23.46
CA SER A 297 -0.26 -22.31 24.18
C SER A 297 1.12 -22.68 23.62
N LEU A 298 1.99 -21.68 23.52
CA LEU A 298 3.37 -21.84 23.06
C LEU A 298 4.22 -22.52 24.14
N ASP A 299 4.96 -23.54 23.73
CA ASP A 299 6.04 -24.11 24.52
C ASP A 299 7.42 -23.53 24.13
N GLU A 300 8.47 -23.87 24.87
CA GLU A 300 9.82 -23.37 24.59
C GLU A 300 10.37 -23.84 23.24
N LYS A 301 9.98 -25.04 22.79
CA LYS A 301 10.39 -25.59 21.49
C LYS A 301 9.76 -24.81 20.34
N ASP A 302 8.50 -24.40 20.48
CA ASP A 302 7.81 -23.54 19.51
C ASP A 302 8.54 -22.21 19.32
N ILE A 303 8.96 -21.60 20.42
CA ILE A 303 9.68 -20.32 20.43
C ILE A 303 11.08 -20.49 19.84
N ALA A 304 11.83 -21.50 20.29
CA ALA A 304 13.18 -21.78 19.78
C ALA A 304 13.17 -22.06 18.27
N ASN A 305 12.23 -22.88 17.79
CA ASN A 305 12.07 -23.17 16.38
C ASN A 305 11.67 -21.93 15.57
N TYR A 306 10.75 -21.10 16.08
CA TYR A 306 10.39 -19.84 15.43
C TYR A 306 11.60 -18.92 15.28
N ILE A 307 12.36 -18.72 16.36
CA ILE A 307 13.57 -17.87 16.36
C ILE A 307 14.57 -18.42 15.35
N GLN A 308 14.87 -19.72 15.41
CA GLN A 308 15.82 -20.34 14.50
C GLN A 308 15.42 -20.17 13.03
N LEU A 309 14.15 -20.40 12.67
CA LEU A 309 13.67 -20.27 11.30
C LEU A 309 13.70 -18.82 10.81
N THR A 310 13.35 -17.86 11.68
CA THR A 310 13.29 -16.44 11.31
C THR A 310 14.66 -15.78 11.24
N GLU A 311 15.60 -16.15 12.12
CA GLU A 311 16.98 -15.68 12.07
C GLU A 311 17.74 -16.26 10.88
N LYS A 312 17.61 -17.57 10.63
CA LYS A 312 18.30 -18.23 9.51
C LYS A 312 17.63 -18.02 8.16
N LYS A 313 16.36 -17.59 8.16
CA LYS A 313 15.50 -17.48 6.96
C LYS A 313 15.50 -18.74 6.10
N SER A 314 15.54 -19.92 6.73
CA SER A 314 15.88 -21.20 6.08
C SER A 314 14.66 -22.08 5.74
N TRP A 315 13.55 -21.47 5.33
CA TRP A 315 12.35 -22.22 4.95
C TRP A 315 12.56 -22.95 3.62
N ARG A 316 12.00 -24.16 3.49
CA ARG A 316 12.08 -24.97 2.26
C ARG A 316 10.79 -25.04 1.46
N LYS A 317 9.66 -24.66 2.07
CA LYS A 317 8.33 -24.65 1.44
C LYS A 317 7.61 -23.37 1.82
N PHE A 318 6.86 -22.81 0.89
CA PHE A 318 6.06 -21.59 1.14
C PHE A 318 5.04 -21.78 2.27
N GLU A 319 4.46 -22.97 2.38
CA GLU A 319 3.50 -23.27 3.46
C GLU A 319 4.15 -23.25 4.84
N THR A 320 5.42 -23.68 4.95
CA THR A 320 6.17 -23.57 6.21
C THR A 320 6.46 -22.11 6.53
N TYR A 321 6.84 -21.31 5.54
CA TYR A 321 7.03 -19.86 5.68
C TYR A 321 5.74 -19.19 6.20
N ARG A 322 4.61 -19.43 5.53
CA ARG A 322 3.28 -18.95 5.93
C ARG A 322 2.95 -19.34 7.36
N LYS A 323 3.02 -20.63 7.69
CA LYS A 323 2.74 -21.11 9.04
C LYS A 323 3.62 -20.45 10.08
N THR A 324 4.92 -20.24 9.80
CA THR A 324 5.80 -19.53 10.74
C THR A 324 5.34 -18.09 10.98
N LYS A 325 4.99 -17.35 9.91
CA LYS A 325 4.57 -15.94 10.01
C LYS A 325 3.18 -15.77 10.63
N GLU A 326 2.29 -16.75 10.52
CA GLU A 326 0.92 -16.71 11.06
C GLU A 326 0.77 -17.34 12.44
N LYS A 327 1.75 -18.15 12.90
CA LYS A 327 1.66 -18.91 14.16
C LYS A 327 1.69 -18.04 15.40
N LEU A 328 2.53 -17.01 15.42
CA LEU A 328 2.71 -16.14 16.58
C LEU A 328 3.14 -14.74 16.17
N TRP A 329 2.83 -13.79 17.05
CA TRP A 329 3.29 -12.42 16.97
C TRP A 329 4.40 -12.19 17.99
N VAL A 330 5.49 -11.57 17.55
CA VAL A 330 6.58 -11.14 18.42
C VAL A 330 6.45 -9.64 18.64
N ILE A 331 6.53 -9.22 19.89
CA ILE A 331 6.62 -7.82 20.29
C ILE A 331 7.98 -7.60 20.94
N GLU A 332 8.79 -6.74 20.36
CA GLU A 332 10.02 -6.23 20.97
C GLU A 332 9.63 -4.99 21.76
N TYR A 333 9.41 -5.17 23.06
CA TYR A 333 8.86 -4.14 23.94
C TYR A 333 9.97 -3.36 24.62
N ASP A 334 9.99 -2.05 24.41
CA ASP A 334 10.88 -1.11 25.08
C ASP A 334 10.24 -0.64 26.39
N ILE A 335 10.90 -0.92 27.52
CA ILE A 335 10.38 -0.57 28.84
C ILE A 335 10.54 0.91 29.19
N ILE A 336 11.44 1.63 28.51
CA ILE A 336 11.69 3.06 28.73
C ILE A 336 10.66 3.86 27.94
N ASN A 337 10.51 3.54 26.65
CA ASN A 337 9.53 4.17 25.78
C ASN A 337 8.78 3.13 24.96
N TRP A 338 7.68 2.65 25.51
CA TRP A 338 6.89 1.60 24.88
C TRP A 338 6.36 1.98 23.48
N MET A 339 6.23 3.26 23.15
CA MET A 339 5.83 3.73 21.82
C MET A 339 6.88 3.43 20.74
N GLN A 340 8.14 3.20 21.12
CA GLN A 340 9.22 2.76 20.23
C GLN A 340 9.24 1.23 20.03
N SER A 341 8.41 0.50 20.76
CA SER A 341 8.30 -0.96 20.64
C SER A 341 7.84 -1.38 19.25
N ARG A 342 8.21 -2.60 18.86
CA ARG A 342 7.91 -3.16 17.53
C ARG A 342 7.07 -4.41 17.63
N CYS A 343 6.20 -4.64 16.65
CA CYS A 343 5.46 -5.90 16.54
C CYS A 343 5.49 -6.42 15.09
N ASN A 344 5.68 -7.72 14.90
CA ASN A 344 5.69 -8.33 13.56
C ASN A 344 4.29 -8.55 12.96
N CYS A 345 3.20 -8.24 13.68
CA CYS A 345 1.85 -8.51 13.19
C CYS A 345 1.46 -7.59 12.02
N PRO A 346 0.55 -8.02 11.12
CA PRO A 346 0.19 -7.25 9.93
C PRO A 346 -0.32 -5.84 10.22
N MET A 347 -1.07 -5.67 11.32
CA MET A 347 -1.58 -4.36 11.74
C MET A 347 -0.46 -3.39 12.11
N PHE A 348 0.55 -3.86 12.85
CA PHE A 348 1.68 -3.02 13.23
C PHE A 348 2.52 -2.66 12.02
N LYS A 349 2.78 -3.60 11.11
CA LYS A 349 3.56 -3.31 9.88
C LYS A 349 2.92 -2.20 9.03
N LYS A 350 1.59 -2.05 9.07
CA LYS A 350 0.85 -1.03 8.31
C LYS A 350 0.61 0.28 9.05
N GLN A 351 0.48 0.25 10.38
CA GLN A 351 0.02 1.39 11.17
C GLN A 351 1.02 1.84 12.24
N HIS A 352 2.11 1.08 12.44
CA HIS A 352 3.08 1.25 13.52
C HIS A 352 2.48 1.24 14.93
N ILE A 353 1.24 0.74 15.05
CA ILE A 353 0.55 0.52 16.30
C ILE A 353 -0.42 -0.66 16.12
N CYS A 354 -0.60 -1.47 17.16
CA CYS A 354 -1.52 -2.60 17.10
C CYS A 354 -2.11 -2.91 18.48
N LYS A 355 -3.20 -3.69 18.49
CA LYS A 355 -3.86 -4.12 19.72
C LYS A 355 -2.95 -4.92 20.66
N HIS A 356 -1.96 -5.65 20.14
CA HIS A 356 -1.03 -6.43 20.95
C HIS A 356 -0.09 -5.50 21.75
N LEU A 357 0.47 -4.48 21.09
CA LEU A 357 1.35 -3.52 21.73
C LEU A 357 0.59 -2.68 22.77
N ILE A 358 -0.55 -2.12 22.40
CA ILE A 358 -1.41 -1.33 23.32
C ILE A 358 -1.87 -2.20 24.50
N GLY A 359 -2.26 -3.46 24.23
CA GLY A 359 -2.71 -4.39 25.25
C GLY A 359 -1.61 -4.77 26.25
N LEU A 360 -0.38 -4.96 25.78
CA LEU A 360 0.78 -5.19 26.64
C LEU A 360 1.13 -3.95 27.46
N ALA A 361 1.13 -2.76 26.85
CA ALA A 361 1.36 -1.51 27.57
C ALA A 361 0.32 -1.28 28.67
N ALA A 362 -0.96 -1.57 28.38
CA ALA A 362 -2.03 -1.50 29.36
C ALA A 362 -1.86 -2.53 30.49
N ASN A 363 -1.50 -3.76 30.17
CA ASN A 363 -1.24 -4.81 31.17
C ASN A 363 -0.07 -4.46 32.09
N ARG A 364 0.94 -3.75 31.56
CA ARG A 364 2.11 -3.29 32.30
C ARG A 364 1.92 -1.96 33.03
N LYS A 365 0.76 -1.31 32.84
CA LYS A 365 0.43 0.03 33.36
C LYS A 365 1.24 1.17 32.75
N ASP A 366 1.89 0.92 31.61
CA ASP A 366 2.60 1.95 30.81
C ASP A 366 1.62 2.79 29.98
N PHE A 367 0.37 2.33 29.84
CA PHE A 367 -0.71 3.04 29.13
C PHE A 367 -2.08 2.81 29.79
N ASN A 368 -2.85 3.88 29.95
CA ASN A 368 -4.21 3.81 30.50
C ASN A 368 -5.26 3.80 29.40
N ILE A 369 -5.97 2.68 29.26
CA ILE A 369 -7.12 2.58 28.33
C ILE A 369 -8.29 3.38 28.90
N SER A 370 -8.76 4.37 28.12
CA SER A 370 -9.90 5.21 28.49
C SER A 370 -11.18 4.41 28.75
N ASP A 371 -12.01 4.88 29.68
CA ASP A 371 -13.26 4.19 30.06
C ASP A 371 -14.26 4.08 28.92
N ALA A 372 -14.28 5.08 28.03
CA ALA A 372 -15.09 5.05 26.81
C ALA A 372 -14.82 3.81 25.96
N CYS A 373 -13.63 3.21 26.06
CA CYS A 373 -13.24 1.99 25.35
C CYS A 373 -13.74 0.70 26.00
N LYS A 374 -14.03 0.72 27.30
CA LYS A 374 -14.39 -0.46 28.10
C LYS A 374 -15.87 -0.84 27.94
N ASN A 375 -16.70 0.10 27.48
CA ASN A 375 -18.16 -0.04 27.38
C ASN A 375 -18.65 -0.77 26.11
N VAL A 376 -17.74 -1.25 25.25
CA VAL A 376 -18.11 -2.02 24.05
C VAL A 376 -18.07 -3.51 24.39
N PRO A 377 -19.18 -4.26 24.24
CA PRO A 377 -19.17 -5.69 24.50
C PRO A 377 -18.12 -6.42 23.65
N ILE A 378 -17.47 -7.42 24.26
CA ILE A 378 -16.43 -8.22 23.61
C ILE A 378 -17.01 -8.88 22.35
N GLY A 379 -16.32 -8.73 21.23
CA GLY A 379 -16.72 -9.31 19.93
C GLY A 379 -17.62 -8.43 19.06
N ILE A 380 -18.12 -7.29 19.58
CA ILE A 380 -18.91 -6.34 18.80
C ILE A 380 -18.02 -5.23 18.26
N LYS A 381 -17.97 -5.07 16.93
CA LYS A 381 -17.32 -3.91 16.30
C LYS A 381 -18.11 -2.64 16.66
N ARG A 382 -17.39 -1.56 16.98
CA ARG A 382 -18.01 -0.23 17.10
C ARG A 382 -18.74 0.11 15.80
N ARG A 383 -19.99 0.53 15.91
CA ARG A 383 -20.73 1.09 14.77
C ARG A 383 -20.08 2.41 14.36
N PRO A 384 -20.02 2.73 13.05
CA PRO A 384 -19.55 4.03 12.60
C PRO A 384 -20.45 5.14 13.16
N GLY A 385 -19.85 6.27 13.53
CA GLY A 385 -20.56 7.43 14.07
C GLY A 385 -20.08 7.87 15.46
N ARG A 386 -20.70 8.94 15.96
CA ARG A 386 -20.36 9.55 17.24
C ARG A 386 -20.71 8.63 18.41
N PRO A 387 -19.85 8.50 19.45
CA PRO A 387 -20.23 7.82 20.69
C PRO A 387 -21.47 8.45 21.30
N LYS A 388 -22.44 7.62 21.70
CA LYS A 388 -23.74 8.09 22.22
C LYS A 388 -23.64 9.04 23.43
N GLN A 389 -22.54 8.97 24.18
CA GLN A 389 -22.30 9.76 25.38
C GLN A 389 -21.63 11.13 25.14
N CYS A 390 -21.24 11.48 23.90
CA CYS A 390 -20.69 12.80 23.62
C CYS A 390 -21.82 13.85 23.53
N LYS A 391 -21.79 14.88 24.40
CA LYS A 391 -22.73 16.03 24.42
C LYS A 391 -22.88 16.69 23.04
N GLN A 392 -24.07 17.06 22.59
CA GLN A 392 -24.28 17.80 21.32
C GLN A 392 -23.27 18.96 21.16
N ALA A 393 -22.63 19.05 19.99
CA ALA A 393 -21.59 20.06 19.73
C ALA A 393 -22.16 21.48 19.56
N LEU A 394 -23.47 21.59 19.29
CA LEU A 394 -24.21 22.82 19.17
C LEU A 394 -25.48 22.67 20.00
N ILE A 395 -25.60 23.47 21.05
CA ILE A 395 -26.90 23.87 21.58
C ILE A 395 -27.30 25.04 20.68
N VAL A 396 -28.24 24.80 19.77
CA VAL A 396 -28.88 25.90 19.05
C VAL A 396 -29.90 26.45 20.05
N GLU A 397 -29.67 27.67 20.54
CA GLU A 397 -30.69 28.43 21.27
C GLU A 397 -31.84 28.83 20.35
#